data_AF-A0A4R2P0G4-F1
#
_entry.id   AF-A0A4R2P0G4-F1
#
_cell.length_a   1.000
_cell.length_b   1.000
_cell.length_c   1.000
_cell.angle_alpha   90.00
_cell.angle_beta   90.00
_cell.angle_gamma   90.00
#
_symmetry.space_group_name_H-M   'P 1'
#
loop_
_entity.id
_entity.type
_entity.pdbx_description
1 polymer ?
#
loop_
_entity_poly.entity_id
_entity_poly.type
_entity_poly.pdbx_seq_one_letter_code
_entity_poly.pdbx_strand_id
1 'polypeptide(L)'
;MTGIIRKYWIWDEKLNTSNFKLGDSKEELVNKGFIDNNVDSSGYHKVLEGIPNSVAFSEEEKLSTIIFKEKFFNSFDNEILELEFNDFLIKIENYLIPCEEKYKGDVLHVVFRGFFPAFTMIRRKK
;
A
#
# COMPACT_ATOMS: atom_id res chain seq x y z
N MET A 1 -0.50 23.93 13.96
CA MET A 1 -1.23 23.00 13.07
C MET A 1 -0.20 22.05 12.47
N THR A 2 -0.19 20.77 12.85
CA THR A 2 0.64 19.77 12.17
C THR A 2 0.01 19.48 10.81
N GLY A 3 0.68 19.90 9.73
CA GLY A 3 0.19 19.70 8.37
C GLY A 3 0.10 18.23 7.99
N ILE A 4 -0.80 17.92 7.04
CA ILE A 4 -0.84 16.62 6.38
C ILE A 4 0.17 16.67 5.22
N ILE A 5 1.12 15.75 5.19
CA ILE A 5 2.08 15.63 4.09
C ILE A 5 1.76 14.37 3.30
N ARG A 6 1.74 14.46 1.98
CA ARG A 6 1.52 13.32 1.08
C ARG A 6 2.74 13.14 0.19
N LYS A 7 3.22 11.91 0.08
CA LYS A 7 4.35 11.56 -0.77
C LYS A 7 4.03 10.30 -1.58
N TYR A 8 4.64 10.25 -2.75
CA TYR A 8 4.38 9.25 -3.77
C TYR A 8 5.69 8.73 -4.34
N TRP A 9 5.76 7.42 -4.55
CA TRP A 9 6.87 6.75 -5.21
C TRP A 9 6.35 5.72 -6.19
N ILE A 10 7.11 5.49 -7.27
CA ILE A 10 6.83 4.40 -8.19
C ILE A 10 6.98 3.09 -7.42
N TRP A 11 5.96 2.24 -7.48
CA TRP A 11 6.01 0.93 -6.87
C TRP A 11 6.61 -0.10 -7.83
N ASP A 12 7.66 -0.79 -7.39
CA ASP A 12 8.22 -1.95 -8.09
C ASP A 12 7.63 -3.23 -7.50
N GLU A 13 6.94 -4.03 -8.33
CA GLU A 13 6.34 -5.31 -7.96
C GLU A 13 7.38 -6.29 -7.39
N LYS A 14 8.67 -6.16 -7.74
CA LYS A 14 9.75 -6.99 -7.17
C LYS A 14 9.91 -6.82 -5.67
N LEU A 15 9.42 -5.71 -5.12
CA LEU A 15 9.46 -5.42 -3.69
C LEU A 15 8.16 -5.86 -3.00
N ASN A 16 7.19 -6.37 -3.75
CA ASN A 16 5.96 -6.91 -3.22
C ASN A 16 6.22 -8.24 -2.52
N THR A 17 5.61 -8.38 -1.35
CA THR A 17 5.88 -9.48 -0.43
C THR A 17 4.62 -10.23 -0.03
N SER A 18 3.46 -9.73 -0.48
CA SER A 18 2.20 -10.44 -0.36
C SER A 18 2.09 -11.54 -1.41
N ASN A 19 1.24 -12.54 -1.13
CA ASN A 19 0.95 -13.65 -2.05
C ASN A 19 0.08 -13.26 -3.26
N PHE A 20 -0.14 -11.96 -3.45
CA PHE A 20 -0.97 -11.37 -4.48
C PHE A 20 -0.44 -10.00 -4.86
N LYS A 21 -0.83 -9.53 -6.04
CA LYS A 21 -0.34 -8.30 -6.65
C LYS A 21 -1.45 -7.50 -7.32
N LEU A 22 -1.16 -6.22 -7.55
CA LEU A 22 -2.07 -5.36 -8.28
C LEU A 22 -2.39 -5.96 -9.66
N GLY A 23 -3.69 -6.05 -9.98
CA GLY A 23 -4.21 -6.71 -11.18
C GLY A 23 -4.72 -8.13 -10.98
N ASP A 24 -4.45 -8.77 -9.83
CA ASP A 24 -5.01 -10.09 -9.53
C ASP A 24 -6.54 -10.05 -9.48
N SER A 25 -7.17 -11.16 -9.82
CA SER A 25 -8.64 -11.29 -9.83
C SER A 25 -9.19 -11.42 -8.41
N LYS A 26 -10.26 -10.66 -8.07
CA LYS A 26 -10.97 -10.82 -6.80
C LYS A 26 -11.37 -12.27 -6.53
N GLU A 27 -11.98 -12.91 -7.53
CA GLU A 27 -12.44 -14.31 -7.42
C GLU A 27 -11.30 -15.25 -7.05
N GLU A 28 -10.13 -15.08 -7.68
CA GLU A 28 -8.95 -15.91 -7.40
C GLU A 28 -8.46 -15.73 -5.96
N LEU A 29 -8.42 -14.49 -5.46
CA LEU A 29 -7.97 -14.18 -4.11
C LEU A 29 -8.93 -14.70 -3.04
N VAL A 30 -10.24 -14.64 -3.29
CA VAL A 30 -11.27 -15.24 -2.43
C VAL A 30 -11.13 -16.76 -2.42
N ASN A 31 -11.02 -17.39 -3.60
CA ASN A 31 -10.93 -18.85 -3.72
C ASN A 31 -9.65 -19.42 -3.08
N LYS A 32 -8.56 -18.66 -3.12
CA LYS A 32 -7.30 -19.00 -2.43
C LYS A 32 -7.33 -18.72 -0.92
N GLY A 33 -8.41 -18.11 -0.41
CA GLY A 33 -8.54 -17.78 1.01
C GLY A 33 -7.65 -16.62 1.47
N PHE A 34 -7.18 -15.76 0.56
CA PHE A 34 -6.36 -14.61 0.93
C PHE A 34 -7.19 -13.45 1.48
N ILE A 35 -8.43 -13.29 1.00
CA ILE A 35 -9.30 -12.19 1.39
C ILE A 35 -10.71 -12.67 1.73
N ASP A 36 -11.39 -11.90 2.58
CA ASP A 36 -12.81 -12.06 2.84
C ASP A 36 -13.63 -11.58 1.63
N ASN A 37 -14.69 -12.31 1.29
CA ASN A 37 -15.63 -11.87 0.24
C ASN A 37 -16.51 -10.69 0.69
N ASN A 38 -16.61 -10.46 2.01
CA ASN A 38 -17.32 -9.33 2.57
C ASN A 38 -16.52 -8.04 2.40
N VAL A 39 -17.20 -6.99 1.92
CA VAL A 39 -16.67 -5.64 1.85
C VAL A 39 -17.07 -4.87 3.12
N ASP A 40 -16.15 -4.09 3.67
CA ASP A 40 -16.44 -3.19 4.78
C ASP A 40 -17.24 -1.96 4.32
N SER A 41 -17.70 -1.14 5.28
CA SER A 41 -18.43 0.10 5.00
C SER A 41 -17.65 1.14 4.21
N SER A 42 -16.33 0.95 4.05
CA SER A 42 -15.42 1.83 3.34
C SER A 42 -15.01 1.29 1.96
N GLY A 43 -15.57 0.16 1.53
CA GLY A 43 -15.31 -0.43 0.22
C GLY A 43 -14.07 -1.33 0.17
N TYR A 44 -13.51 -1.73 1.32
CA TYR A 44 -12.33 -2.58 1.39
C TYR A 44 -12.67 -4.01 1.81
N HIS A 45 -11.96 -4.95 1.22
CA HIS A 45 -11.96 -6.36 1.63
C HIS A 45 -10.85 -6.59 2.66
N LYS A 46 -11.16 -7.33 3.72
CA LYS A 46 -10.18 -7.71 4.74
C LYS A 46 -9.25 -8.80 4.20
N VAL A 47 -7.95 -8.67 4.42
CA VAL A 47 -6.99 -9.76 4.19
C VAL A 47 -7.04 -10.70 5.39
N LEU A 48 -7.18 -12.00 5.12
CA LEU A 48 -7.40 -13.01 6.17
C LEU A 48 -6.12 -13.40 6.91
N GLU A 49 -4.99 -13.43 6.20
CA GLU A 49 -3.69 -13.80 6.76
C GLU A 49 -2.57 -12.88 6.28
N GLY A 50 -1.67 -12.52 7.19
CA GLY A 50 -0.45 -11.75 6.91
C GLY A 50 -0.66 -10.24 6.79
N ILE A 51 0.34 -9.60 6.19
CA ILE A 51 0.34 -8.18 5.81
C ILE A 51 0.27 -8.20 4.28
N PRO A 52 -0.71 -7.53 3.65
CA PRO A 52 -1.35 -6.26 4.01
C PRO A 52 -2.64 -6.39 4.85
N ASN A 53 -3.18 -5.26 5.33
CA ASN A 53 -4.38 -5.25 6.19
C ASN A 53 -5.68 -5.40 5.40
N SER A 54 -5.79 -4.68 4.28
CA SER A 54 -7.00 -4.65 3.46
C SER A 54 -6.68 -4.31 2.01
N VAL A 55 -7.63 -4.60 1.12
CA VAL A 55 -7.49 -4.39 -0.32
C VAL A 55 -8.77 -3.81 -0.93
N ALA A 56 -8.66 -3.17 -2.08
CA ALA A 56 -9.80 -2.75 -2.89
C ALA A 56 -9.63 -3.15 -4.36
N PHE A 57 -10.76 -3.32 -5.03
CA PHE A 57 -10.84 -3.78 -6.42
C PHE A 57 -11.40 -2.66 -7.32
N SER A 58 -11.04 -2.69 -8.60
CA SER A 58 -11.70 -1.88 -9.62
C SER A 58 -13.08 -2.44 -9.96
N GLU A 59 -13.84 -1.71 -10.79
CA GLU A 59 -15.11 -2.19 -11.35
C GLU A 59 -14.94 -3.50 -12.15
N GLU A 60 -13.79 -3.69 -12.82
CA GLU A 60 -13.40 -4.94 -13.51
C GLU A 60 -12.96 -6.07 -12.55
N GLU A 61 -13.23 -5.93 -11.24
CA GLU A 61 -12.84 -6.85 -10.16
C GLU A 61 -11.34 -7.20 -10.11
N LYS A 62 -10.49 -6.28 -10.58
CA LYS A 62 -9.03 -6.41 -10.48
C LYS A 62 -8.50 -5.67 -9.27
N LEU A 63 -7.54 -6.29 -8.57
CA LEU A 63 -6.92 -5.70 -7.38
C LEU A 63 -6.28 -4.37 -7.76
N SER A 64 -6.77 -3.28 -7.18
CA SER A 64 -6.39 -1.91 -7.54
C SER A 64 -5.67 -1.17 -6.43
N THR A 65 -5.90 -1.58 -5.17
CA THR A 65 -5.32 -0.94 -3.99
C THR A 65 -4.99 -2.00 -2.94
N ILE A 66 -3.83 -1.82 -2.30
CA ILE A 66 -3.36 -2.63 -1.18
C ILE A 66 -3.01 -1.67 -0.03
N ILE A 67 -3.58 -1.88 1.16
CA ILE A 67 -3.41 -1.01 2.33
C ILE A 67 -2.62 -1.72 3.41
N PHE A 68 -1.62 -1.03 3.95
CA PHE A 68 -0.76 -1.55 5.01
C PHE A 68 -1.00 -0.77 6.31
N LYS A 69 -1.05 -1.52 7.42
CA LYS A 69 -0.99 -0.97 8.80
C LYS A 69 0.34 -1.26 9.48
N GLU A 70 1.21 -1.99 8.80
CA GLU A 70 2.52 -2.47 9.25
C GLU A 70 3.52 -2.26 8.10
N LYS A 71 4.71 -2.86 8.20
CA LYS A 71 5.71 -2.82 7.13
C LYS A 71 5.13 -3.21 5.77
N PHE A 72 5.51 -2.45 4.75
CA PHE A 72 5.14 -2.71 3.34
C PHE A 72 6.30 -3.29 2.52
N PHE A 73 7.48 -3.41 3.13
CA PHE A 73 8.64 -4.12 2.59
C PHE A 73 9.12 -5.18 3.59
N ASN A 74 9.44 -6.39 3.13
CA ASN A 74 9.97 -7.44 4.01
C ASN A 74 11.35 -7.11 4.58
N SER A 75 12.16 -6.35 3.83
CA SER A 75 13.50 -5.91 4.23
C SER A 75 13.49 -4.83 5.31
N PHE A 76 12.32 -4.31 5.67
CA PHE A 76 12.18 -3.34 6.76
C PHE A 76 11.49 -3.96 7.95
N ASP A 77 11.90 -3.49 9.13
CA ASP A 77 11.16 -3.73 10.36
C ASP A 77 9.98 -2.76 10.46
N ASN A 78 9.02 -3.08 11.32
CA ASN A 78 7.84 -2.25 11.56
C ASN A 78 8.20 -0.83 12.04
N GLU A 79 9.40 -0.64 12.60
CA GLU A 79 9.99 0.66 12.96
C GLU A 79 9.98 1.66 11.81
N ILE A 80 9.90 1.24 10.54
CA ILE A 80 9.78 2.18 9.43
C ILE A 80 8.55 3.08 9.55
N LEU A 81 7.47 2.61 10.16
CA LEU A 81 6.27 3.41 10.40
C LEU A 81 6.41 4.39 11.56
N GLU A 82 7.46 4.24 12.38
CA GLU A 82 7.78 5.10 13.51
C GLU A 82 8.89 6.10 13.19
N LEU A 83 9.45 6.06 11.98
CA LEU A 83 10.44 7.04 11.54
C LEU A 83 9.81 8.41 11.33
N GLU A 84 10.52 9.44 11.77
CA GLU A 84 10.20 10.81 11.42
C GLU A 84 10.36 11.03 9.91
N PHE A 85 9.62 11.99 9.39
CA PHE A 85 9.47 12.27 7.97
C PHE A 85 10.78 12.28 7.18
N ASN A 86 11.81 12.99 7.67
CA ASN A 86 13.09 13.09 6.95
C ASN A 86 13.84 11.75 6.90
N ASP A 87 13.86 11.01 8.01
CA ASP A 87 14.53 9.70 8.07
C ASP A 87 13.79 8.65 7.23
N PHE A 88 12.46 8.73 7.23
CA PHE A 88 11.62 7.92 6.35
C PHE A 88 11.94 8.20 4.88
N LEU A 89 12.03 9.48 4.47
CA LEU A 89 12.36 9.85 3.09
C LEU A 89 13.70 9.26 2.66
N ILE A 90 14.76 9.47 3.47
CA ILE A 90 16.11 8.96 3.17
C ILE A 90 16.06 7.43 3.01
N LYS A 91 15.36 6.73 3.90
CA LYS A 91 15.27 5.28 3.86
C LYS A 91 14.53 4.78 2.62
N ILE A 92 13.43 5.42 2.22
CA ILE A 92 12.62 5.01 1.06
C ILE A 92 13.26 5.37 -0.27
N GLU A 93 13.87 6.56 -0.38
CA GLU A 93 14.48 7.04 -1.63
C GLU A 93 15.69 6.18 -2.07
N ASN A 94 16.28 5.41 -1.15
CA ASN A 94 17.28 4.40 -1.48
C ASN A 94 16.70 3.16 -2.20
N TYR A 95 15.38 2.96 -2.17
CA TYR A 95 14.71 1.77 -2.71
C TYR A 95 13.74 2.11 -3.84
N LEU A 96 13.07 3.25 -3.76
CA LEU A 96 12.04 3.65 -4.71
C LEU A 96 12.32 5.01 -5.34
N ILE A 97 11.89 5.14 -6.58
CA ILE A 97 11.97 6.39 -7.34
C ILE A 97 10.78 7.28 -6.95
N PRO A 98 11.01 8.52 -6.46
CA PRO A 98 9.94 9.46 -6.19
C PRO A 98 9.11 9.75 -7.45
N CYS A 99 7.81 9.94 -7.28
CA CYS A 99 6.94 10.35 -8.37
C CYS A 99 5.91 11.39 -7.93
N GLU A 100 5.19 11.92 -8.91
CA GLU A 100 4.07 12.82 -8.65
C GLU A 100 2.76 12.04 -8.49
N GLU A 101 1.76 12.66 -7.88
CA GLU A 101 0.44 12.04 -7.70
C GLU A 101 -0.19 11.60 -9.03
N LYS A 102 0.02 12.35 -10.11
CA LYS A 102 -0.53 12.07 -11.44
C LYS A 102 0.20 10.97 -12.22
N TYR A 103 1.22 10.34 -11.63
CA TYR A 103 1.94 9.25 -12.29
C TYR A 103 0.98 8.11 -12.64
N LYS A 104 1.09 7.61 -13.87
CA LYS A 104 0.31 6.47 -14.38
C LYS A 104 1.13 5.20 -14.19
N GLY A 105 0.57 4.25 -13.45
CA GLY A 105 1.27 3.04 -13.01
C GLY A 105 0.96 2.72 -11.56
N ASP A 106 1.79 1.87 -10.96
CA ASP A 106 1.65 1.47 -9.56
C ASP A 106 2.42 2.45 -8.68
N VAL A 107 1.77 2.95 -7.63
CA VAL A 107 2.28 4.03 -6.79
C VAL A 107 2.17 3.65 -5.32
N LEU A 108 3.28 3.73 -4.58
CA LEU A 108 3.26 3.78 -3.13
C LEU A 108 2.84 5.19 -2.71
N HIS A 109 1.74 5.31 -1.98
CA HIS A 109 1.26 6.54 -1.38
C HIS A 109 1.41 6.44 0.14
N VAL A 110 2.15 7.39 0.71
CA VAL A 110 2.30 7.56 2.15
C VAL A 110 1.73 8.90 2.58
N VAL A 111 0.85 8.86 3.58
CA VAL A 111 0.30 10.05 4.23
C VAL A 111 0.92 10.16 5.61
N PHE A 112 1.52 11.32 5.89
CA PHE A 112 2.07 11.66 7.19
C PHE A 112 1.11 12.60 7.91
N ARG A 113 0.91 12.38 9.20
CA ARG A 113 0.17 13.29 10.09
C ARG A 113 1.15 13.82 11.13
N GLY A 114 1.58 15.07 10.96
CA GLY A 114 2.75 15.56 11.70
C GLY A 114 4.02 14.97 11.11
N PHE A 115 4.86 14.36 11.96
CA PHE A 115 6.16 13.83 11.55
C PHE A 115 6.15 12.34 11.18
N PHE A 116 5.08 11.60 11.47
CA PHE A 116 5.07 10.14 11.33
C PHE A 116 4.10 9.65 10.23
N PRO A 117 4.42 8.52 9.55
CA PRO A 117 3.49 7.81 8.68
C PRO A 117 2.19 7.48 9.41
N ALA A 118 1.07 7.98 8.88
CA ALA A 118 -0.26 7.66 9.38
C ALA A 118 -0.96 6.59 8.55
N PHE A 119 -0.60 6.50 7.26
CA PHE A 119 -1.24 5.61 6.31
C PHE A 119 -0.31 5.31 5.15
N THR A 120 -0.27 4.05 4.72
CA THR A 120 0.52 3.59 3.58
C THR A 120 -0.33 2.68 2.70
N MET A 121 -0.31 2.93 1.39
CA MET A 121 -0.98 2.07 0.43
C MET A 121 -0.23 2.01 -0.90
N ILE A 122 -0.40 0.90 -1.61
CA ILE A 122 -0.01 0.80 -3.01
C ILE A 122 -1.28 0.89 -3.85
N ARG A 123 -1.28 1.73 -4.88
CA ARG A 123 -2.45 1.93 -5.75
C ARG A 123 -2.04 1.95 -7.22
N ARG A 124 -2.81 1.24 -8.05
CA ARG A 124 -2.72 1.33 -9.52
C ARG A 124 -3.48 2.55 -10.03
N LYS A 125 -2.81 3.42 -10.76
CA LYS A 125 -3.39 4.60 -11.43
C LYS A 125 -3.40 4.42 -12.95
N LYS A 126 -4.57 4.57 -13.57
CA LYS A 126 -4.79 4.50 -15.04
C LYS A 126 -4.78 5.91 -15.65
#